data_AF-A0A2M7QMI8-F1
#
_entry.id   AF-A0A2M7QMI8-F1
#
_cell.length_a   1.000
_cell.length_b   1.000
_cell.length_c   1.000
_cell.angle_alpha   90.00
_cell.angle_beta   90.00
_cell.angle_gamma   90.00
#
_symmetry.space_group_name_H-M   'P 1'
#
loop_
_entity.id
_entity.type
_entity.pdbx_description
1 polymer ?
#
loop_
_entity_poly.entity_id
_entity_poly.type
_entity_poly.pdbx_seq_one_letter_code
_entity_poly.pdbx_strand_id
1 'polypeptide(L)'
;MEAYVALGETHIPAIVVDANEGERLLRSVIENIARRQQRPLELLQDITILRDRAYSDHQIADKTGLSLAYVHEIGELIANGEERLLIAVETGQMPLSVALYIKRAEEKDVQKALEAAYASGELRGKKLLEARRLVELRQPHGKQRGGARNKQPRARMTSAALVKAYRVEAEREQDMVRRAQATRSSLLFLVAAFQSLLKDETFLTLLRAEGLASLPSIIVEGLQEPRA
;
A
#
# COMPACT_ATOMS: atom_id res chain seq x y z
N MET A 1 -19.17 -20.13 -12.07
CA MET A 1 -19.73 -21.29 -12.82
C MET A 1 -18.65 -22.29 -13.19
N GLU A 2 -17.51 -21.85 -13.72
CA GLU A 2 -16.38 -22.71 -14.11
C GLU A 2 -15.93 -23.69 -13.01
N ALA A 3 -15.89 -23.25 -11.75
CA ALA A 3 -15.56 -24.11 -10.62
C ALA A 3 -16.54 -25.29 -10.42
N TYR A 4 -17.86 -25.08 -10.58
CA TYR A 4 -18.85 -26.14 -10.46
C TYR A 4 -18.73 -27.16 -11.61
N VAL A 5 -18.48 -26.67 -12.83
CA VAL A 5 -18.23 -27.54 -13.99
C VAL A 5 -16.96 -28.37 -13.78
N ALA A 6 -15.88 -27.76 -13.28
CA ALA A 6 -14.63 -28.45 -12.98
C ALA A 6 -14.79 -29.51 -11.87
N LEU A 7 -15.72 -29.30 -10.95
CA LEU A 7 -16.07 -30.25 -9.89
C LEU A 7 -17.08 -31.33 -10.34
N GLY A 8 -17.57 -31.27 -11.58
CA GLY A 8 -18.55 -32.22 -12.12
C GLY A 8 -19.97 -32.03 -11.59
N GLU A 9 -20.27 -30.88 -11.00
CA GLU A 9 -21.57 -30.60 -10.41
C GLU A 9 -22.61 -30.33 -11.50
N THR A 10 -23.78 -30.96 -11.37
CA THR A 10 -24.88 -30.87 -12.34
C THR A 10 -25.86 -29.74 -12.04
N HIS A 11 -25.81 -29.18 -10.82
CA HIS A 11 -26.70 -28.13 -10.35
C HIS A 11 -25.90 -27.05 -9.62
N ILE A 12 -26.31 -25.78 -9.78
CA ILE A 12 -25.71 -24.65 -9.07
C ILE A 12 -26.79 -23.86 -8.33
N PRO A 13 -26.50 -23.34 -7.12
CA PRO A 13 -27.40 -22.40 -6.48
C PRO A 13 -27.46 -21.11 -7.29
N ALA A 14 -28.67 -20.64 -7.60
CA ALA A 14 -28.88 -19.43 -8.38
C ALA A 14 -30.03 -18.61 -7.80
N ILE A 15 -29.90 -17.29 -7.89
CA ILE A 15 -31.00 -16.35 -7.65
C ILE A 15 -31.40 -15.80 -9.02
N VAL A 16 -32.62 -16.11 -9.45
CA VAL A 16 -33.15 -15.65 -10.73
C VAL A 16 -33.79 -14.29 -10.54
N VAL A 17 -33.40 -13.31 -11.35
CA VAL A 17 -33.93 -11.95 -11.33
C VAL A 17 -34.20 -11.50 -12.75
N ASP A 18 -35.41 -11.04 -13.01
CA ASP A 18 -35.77 -10.44 -14.30
C ASP A 18 -35.17 -9.04 -14.41
N ALA A 19 -34.43 -8.79 -15.49
CA ALA A 19 -33.78 -7.52 -15.77
C ALA A 19 -33.70 -7.27 -17.28
N ASN A 20 -33.90 -6.02 -17.69
CA ASN A 20 -33.68 -5.60 -19.07
C ASN A 20 -32.17 -5.55 -19.40
N GLU A 21 -31.82 -5.34 -20.67
CA GLU A 21 -30.43 -5.36 -21.12
C GLU A 21 -29.55 -4.29 -20.44
N GLY A 22 -30.07 -3.07 -20.31
CA GLY A 22 -29.37 -1.98 -19.62
C GLY A 22 -29.11 -2.27 -18.15
N GLU A 23 -30.10 -2.83 -17.45
CA GLU A 23 -29.98 -3.26 -16.06
C GLU A 23 -28.98 -4.40 -15.87
N ARG A 24 -28.94 -5.38 -16.80
CA ARG A 24 -27.93 -6.46 -16.75
C ARG A 24 -26.52 -5.91 -16.88
N LEU A 25 -26.28 -5.02 -17.84
CA LEU A 25 -24.97 -4.42 -18.05
C LEU A 25 -24.54 -3.63 -16.81
N LEU A 26 -25.43 -2.79 -16.29
CA LEU A 26 -25.16 -2.00 -15.10
C LEU A 26 -24.87 -2.89 -13.88
N ARG A 27 -25.65 -3.95 -13.66
CA ARG A 27 -25.41 -4.91 -12.57
C ARG A 27 -24.07 -5.62 -12.70
N SER A 28 -23.66 -6.01 -13.91
CA SER A 28 -22.36 -6.63 -14.14
C SER A 28 -21.20 -5.68 -13.81
N VAL A 29 -21.31 -4.41 -14.19
CA VAL A 29 -20.30 -3.39 -13.85
C VAL A 29 -20.27 -3.14 -12.34
N ILE A 30 -21.44 -2.96 -11.71
CA ILE A 30 -21.54 -2.75 -10.27
C ILE A 30 -20.96 -3.94 -9.52
N GLU A 31 -21.30 -5.17 -9.91
CA GLU A 31 -20.78 -6.39 -9.28
C GLU A 31 -19.26 -6.45 -9.38
N ASN A 32 -18.71 -6.22 -10.57
CA ASN A 32 -17.26 -6.25 -10.76
C ASN A 32 -16.54 -5.15 -9.96
N ILE A 33 -17.11 -3.95 -9.85
CA ILE A 33 -16.55 -2.85 -9.05
C ILE A 33 -16.71 -3.11 -7.54
N ALA A 34 -17.85 -3.70 -7.13
CA ALA A 34 -18.16 -3.98 -5.74
C ALA A 34 -17.46 -5.24 -5.20
N ARG A 35 -16.87 -6.08 -6.06
CA ARG A 35 -16.05 -7.22 -5.63
C ARG A 35 -14.96 -6.73 -4.70
N ARG A 36 -15.05 -7.15 -3.44
CA ARG A 36 -13.99 -6.96 -2.45
C ARG A 36 -12.76 -7.71 -2.95
N GLN A 37 -11.74 -6.98 -3.40
CA GLN A 37 -10.42 -7.58 -3.50
C GLN A 37 -10.02 -7.99 -2.10
N GLN A 38 -9.83 -9.29 -1.87
CA GLN A 38 -9.27 -9.76 -0.60
C GLN A 38 -8.02 -8.94 -0.37
N ARG A 39 -7.99 -8.27 0.79
CA ARG A 39 -6.84 -7.43 1.09
C ARG A 39 -5.66 -8.39 1.17
N PRO A 40 -4.54 -8.15 0.49
CA PRO A 40 -3.41 -9.06 0.48
C PRO A 40 -3.03 -9.54 1.92
N LEU A 41 -3.20 -8.67 2.92
CA LEU A 41 -3.10 -8.97 4.36
C LEU A 41 -3.96 -10.15 4.87
N GLU A 42 -5.21 -10.28 4.40
CA GLU A 42 -6.13 -11.34 4.82
C GLU A 42 -5.55 -12.71 4.43
N LEU A 43 -4.94 -12.81 3.24
CA LEU A 43 -4.26 -14.03 2.78
C LEU A 43 -3.04 -14.37 3.64
N LEU A 44 -2.20 -13.40 3.98
CA LEU A 44 -1.08 -13.62 4.90
C LEU A 44 -1.55 -14.06 6.28
N GLN A 45 -2.62 -13.43 6.77
CA GLN A 45 -3.20 -13.75 8.07
C GLN A 45 -3.77 -15.17 8.08
N ASP A 46 -4.45 -15.59 7.02
CA ASP A 46 -5.00 -16.94 6.87
C ASP A 46 -3.88 -18.00 6.83
N ILE A 47 -2.83 -17.77 6.04
CA ILE A 47 -1.64 -18.65 6.01
C ILE A 47 -1.03 -18.77 7.41
N THR A 48 -0.86 -17.64 8.10
CA THR A 48 -0.25 -17.62 9.44
C THR A 48 -1.11 -18.34 10.47
N ILE A 49 -2.43 -18.09 10.49
CA ILE A 49 -3.38 -18.76 11.40
C ILE A 49 -3.38 -20.27 11.16
N LEU A 50 -3.38 -20.70 9.90
CA LEU A 50 -3.37 -22.13 9.59
C LEU A 50 -2.05 -22.80 9.99
N ARG A 51 -0.91 -22.12 9.85
CA ARG A 51 0.37 -22.61 10.39
C ARG A 51 0.40 -22.65 11.91
N ASP A 52 -0.15 -21.65 12.59
CA ASP A 52 -0.27 -21.61 14.04
C ASP A 52 -1.12 -22.80 14.55
N ARG A 53 -2.07 -23.27 13.73
CA ARG A 53 -2.87 -24.49 13.95
C ARG A 53 -2.19 -25.79 13.48
N ALA A 54 -0.91 -25.73 13.12
CA ALA A 54 -0.09 -26.85 12.68
C ALA A 54 -0.55 -27.56 11.38
N TYR A 55 -1.27 -26.85 10.50
CA TYR A 55 -1.51 -27.35 9.14
C TYR A 55 -0.22 -27.33 8.31
N SER A 56 -0.05 -28.33 7.44
CA SER A 56 1.06 -28.37 6.48
C SER A 56 0.85 -27.38 5.33
N ASP A 57 1.93 -26.97 4.66
CA ASP A 57 1.84 -26.06 3.50
C ASP A 57 0.89 -26.60 2.40
N HIS A 58 0.83 -27.91 2.21
CA HIS A 58 -0.11 -28.56 1.27
C HIS A 58 -1.56 -28.40 1.72
N GLN A 59 -1.85 -28.67 3.00
CA GLN A 59 -3.20 -28.50 3.55
C GLN A 59 -3.65 -27.04 3.50
N ILE A 60 -2.72 -26.10 3.66
CA ILE A 60 -2.99 -24.67 3.57
C ILE A 60 -3.30 -24.28 2.14
N ALA A 61 -2.50 -24.73 1.17
CA ALA A 61 -2.74 -24.50 -0.26
C ALA A 61 -4.14 -25.00 -0.68
N ASP A 62 -4.49 -26.24 -0.30
CA ASP A 62 -5.80 -26.84 -0.59
C ASP A 62 -6.96 -26.05 0.04
N LYS A 63 -6.79 -25.58 1.28
CA LYS A 63 -7.83 -24.84 2.01
C LYS A 63 -8.01 -23.40 1.53
N THR A 64 -6.95 -22.79 1.02
CA THR A 64 -6.95 -21.37 0.62
C THR A 64 -7.10 -21.19 -0.89
N GLY A 65 -6.92 -22.25 -1.69
CA GLY A 65 -6.87 -22.18 -3.15
C GLY A 65 -5.62 -21.48 -3.69
N LEU A 66 -4.60 -21.27 -2.84
CA LEU A 66 -3.32 -20.69 -3.22
C LEU A 66 -2.37 -21.76 -3.74
N SER A 67 -1.39 -21.35 -4.55
CA SER A 67 -0.35 -22.29 -4.97
C SER A 67 0.53 -22.72 -3.80
N LEU A 68 0.97 -23.99 -3.81
CA LEU A 68 1.88 -24.51 -2.80
C LEU A 68 3.17 -23.67 -2.70
N ALA A 69 3.71 -23.24 -3.84
CA ALA A 69 4.89 -22.39 -3.90
C ALA A 69 4.66 -21.07 -3.15
N TYR A 70 3.53 -20.40 -3.39
CA TYR A 70 3.20 -19.15 -2.72
C TYR A 70 3.08 -19.32 -1.20
N VAL A 71 2.36 -20.36 -0.74
CA VAL A 71 2.21 -20.67 0.69
C VAL A 71 3.58 -20.91 1.35
N HIS A 72 4.43 -21.68 0.67
CA HIS A 72 5.76 -21.99 1.15
C HIS A 72 6.64 -20.74 1.27
N GLU A 73 6.70 -19.93 0.22
CA GLU A 73 7.51 -18.70 0.11
C GLU A 73 7.11 -17.62 1.11
N ILE A 74 5.81 -17.33 1.21
CA ILE A 74 5.26 -16.43 2.24
C ILE A 74 5.63 -16.95 3.63
N GLY A 75 5.47 -18.25 3.81
CA GLY A 75 5.82 -18.92 5.03
C GLY A 75 7.29 -18.83 5.41
N GLU A 76 8.21 -18.87 4.45
CA GLU A 76 9.63 -18.64 4.69
C GLU A 76 9.87 -17.22 5.21
N LEU A 77 9.25 -16.21 4.61
CA LEU A 77 9.38 -14.81 5.04
C LEU A 77 8.87 -14.62 6.49
N ILE A 78 7.73 -15.22 6.82
CA ILE A 78 7.16 -15.19 8.18
C ILE A 78 8.09 -15.88 9.17
N ALA A 79 8.57 -17.09 8.86
CA ALA A 79 9.47 -17.85 9.73
C ALA A 79 10.79 -17.12 10.02
N ASN A 80 11.26 -16.32 9.05
CA ASN A 80 12.49 -15.53 9.16
C ASN A 80 12.30 -14.13 9.77
N GLY A 81 11.06 -13.77 10.15
CA GLY A 81 10.76 -12.49 10.76
C GLY A 81 10.80 -11.30 9.80
N GLU A 82 10.62 -11.52 8.50
CA GLU A 82 10.76 -10.50 7.44
C GLU A 82 9.51 -9.63 7.27
N GLU A 83 9.12 -8.95 8.35
CA GLU A 83 7.92 -8.11 8.41
C GLU A 83 7.91 -7.00 7.35
N ARG A 84 9.04 -6.31 7.14
CA ARG A 84 9.14 -5.21 6.17
C ARG A 84 8.98 -5.69 4.73
N LEU A 85 9.60 -6.82 4.39
CA LEU A 85 9.51 -7.37 3.04
C LEU A 85 8.09 -7.87 2.76
N LEU A 86 7.45 -8.52 3.73
CA LEU A 86 6.05 -8.91 3.63
C LEU A 86 5.15 -7.70 3.36
N ILE A 87 5.25 -6.63 4.15
CA ILE A 87 4.46 -5.40 3.93
C ILE A 87 4.68 -4.82 2.53
N ALA A 88 5.91 -4.80 2.02
CA ALA A 88 6.21 -4.28 0.69
C ALA A 88 5.67 -5.14 -0.46
N VAL A 89 5.63 -6.47 -0.28
CA VAL A 89 4.98 -7.38 -1.23
C VAL A 89 3.48 -7.14 -1.24
N GLU A 90 2.85 -7.06 -0.06
CA GLU A 90 1.40 -6.86 0.04
C GLU A 90 0.91 -5.50 -0.47
N THR A 91 1.70 -4.44 -0.26
CA THR A 91 1.40 -3.09 -0.75
C THR A 91 1.71 -2.93 -2.24
N GLY A 92 2.22 -3.96 -2.91
CA GLY A 92 2.54 -3.95 -4.34
C GLY A 92 3.79 -3.15 -4.71
N GLN A 93 4.57 -2.72 -3.70
CA GLN A 93 5.83 -2.00 -3.88
C GLN A 93 6.88 -2.89 -4.56
N MET A 94 6.83 -4.21 -4.31
CA MET A 94 7.70 -5.18 -4.98
C MET A 94 7.05 -6.56 -5.15
N PRO A 95 7.48 -7.36 -6.17
CA PRO A 95 7.05 -8.75 -6.30
C PRO A 95 7.60 -9.66 -5.18
N LEU A 96 6.89 -10.75 -4.88
CA LEU A 96 7.29 -11.78 -3.91
C LEU A 96 8.65 -12.40 -4.27
N SER A 97 8.88 -12.71 -5.55
CA SER A 97 10.15 -13.23 -6.06
C SER A 97 11.34 -12.37 -5.61
N VAL A 98 11.20 -11.05 -5.73
CA VAL A 98 12.26 -10.10 -5.37
C VAL A 98 12.45 -10.00 -3.87
N ALA A 99 11.37 -10.06 -3.08
CA ALA A 99 11.48 -10.13 -1.63
C ALA A 99 12.24 -11.38 -1.16
N LEU A 100 12.02 -12.53 -1.81
CA LEU A 100 12.77 -13.76 -1.53
C LEU A 100 14.24 -13.65 -1.91
N TYR A 101 14.56 -13.04 -3.06
CA TYR A 101 15.95 -12.75 -3.44
C TYR A 101 16.66 -11.88 -2.40
N ILE A 102 16.01 -10.80 -1.94
CA ILE A 102 16.56 -9.92 -0.90
C ILE A 102 16.70 -10.64 0.44
N LYS A 103 15.76 -11.52 0.80
CA LYS A 103 15.85 -12.33 2.02
C LYS A 103 17.01 -13.32 1.96
N ARG A 104 17.30 -13.90 0.79
CA ARG A 104 18.37 -14.89 0.58
C ARG A 104 19.74 -14.24 0.41
N ALA A 105 19.80 -13.02 -0.12
CA ALA A 105 21.03 -12.26 -0.28
C ALA A 105 21.60 -11.85 1.09
N GLU A 106 22.91 -12.07 1.27
CA GLU A 106 23.65 -11.46 2.37
C GLU A 106 23.72 -9.94 2.20
N GLU A 107 24.00 -9.19 3.27
CA GLU A 107 24.00 -7.71 3.26
C GLU A 107 24.83 -7.09 2.13
N LYS A 108 25.92 -7.76 1.73
CA LYS A 108 26.82 -7.32 0.65
C LYS A 108 26.29 -7.62 -0.76
N ASP A 109 25.37 -8.58 -0.89
CA ASP A 109 24.82 -9.03 -2.17
C ASP A 109 23.41 -8.51 -2.43
N VAL A 110 22.78 -7.80 -1.49
CA VAL A 110 21.44 -7.24 -1.69
C VAL A 110 21.40 -6.25 -2.86
N GLN A 111 22.48 -5.49 -3.06
CA GLN A 111 22.59 -4.57 -4.20
C GLN A 111 22.59 -5.33 -5.54
N LYS A 112 23.30 -6.46 -5.61
CA LYS A 112 23.29 -7.34 -6.79
C LYS A 112 21.91 -7.98 -7.01
N ALA A 113 21.19 -8.31 -5.93
CA ALA A 113 19.82 -8.80 -6.04
C ALA A 113 18.86 -7.76 -6.63
N LEU A 114 19.00 -6.48 -6.24
CA LEU A 114 18.23 -5.39 -6.84
C LEU A 114 18.60 -5.15 -8.32
N GLU A 115 19.90 -5.25 -8.65
CA GLU A 115 20.37 -5.15 -10.04
C GLU A 115 19.85 -6.30 -10.91
N ALA A 116 19.85 -7.53 -10.38
CA ALA A 116 19.29 -8.69 -11.07
C ALA A 116 17.77 -8.53 -11.30
N ALA A 117 17.03 -8.06 -10.30
CA ALA A 117 15.59 -7.78 -10.43
C ALA A 117 15.28 -6.63 -11.40
N TYR A 118 16.19 -5.66 -11.54
CA TYR A 118 16.09 -4.63 -12.56
C TYR A 118 16.35 -5.19 -13.96
N ALA A 119 17.40 -6.00 -14.11
CA ALA A 119 17.77 -6.65 -15.37
C ALA A 119 16.68 -7.62 -15.87
N SER A 120 16.05 -8.39 -14.97
CA SER A 120 14.92 -9.26 -15.31
C SER A 120 13.63 -8.48 -15.62
N GLY A 121 13.57 -7.21 -15.25
CA GLY A 121 12.40 -6.33 -15.45
C GLY A 121 11.34 -6.45 -14.36
N GLU A 122 11.56 -7.24 -13.32
CA GLU A 122 10.65 -7.39 -12.16
C GLU A 122 10.53 -6.10 -11.34
N LEU A 123 11.61 -5.29 -11.27
CA LEU A 123 11.61 -3.97 -10.64
C LEU A 123 12.01 -2.89 -11.64
N ARG A 124 11.15 -1.89 -11.84
CA ARG A 124 11.47 -0.71 -12.66
C ARG A 124 10.85 0.56 -12.06
N GLY A 125 11.46 1.70 -12.39
CA GLY A 125 10.96 3.03 -12.02
C GLY A 125 10.75 3.18 -10.51
N LYS A 126 9.55 3.60 -10.11
CA LYS A 126 9.19 3.88 -8.71
C LYS A 126 9.36 2.66 -7.79
N LYS A 127 9.01 1.45 -8.27
CA LYS A 127 9.11 0.21 -7.48
C LYS A 127 10.56 -0.14 -7.12
N LEU A 128 11.51 0.13 -8.03
CA LEU A 128 12.94 -0.05 -7.75
C LEU A 128 13.42 0.90 -6.66
N LEU A 129 12.99 2.17 -6.71
CA LEU A 129 13.34 3.17 -5.70
C LEU A 129 12.76 2.81 -4.32
N GLU A 130 11.52 2.33 -4.27
CA GLU A 130 10.87 1.88 -3.04
C GLU A 130 11.57 0.64 -2.45
N ALA A 131 11.89 -0.35 -3.29
CA ALA A 131 12.64 -1.53 -2.89
C ALA A 131 14.03 -1.17 -2.34
N ARG A 132 14.76 -0.27 -3.02
CA ARG A 132 16.06 0.22 -2.56
C ARG A 132 15.96 0.92 -1.20
N ARG A 133 15.00 1.85 -1.06
CA ARG A 133 14.76 2.56 0.20
C ARG A 133 14.42 1.60 1.34
N LEU A 134 13.65 0.55 1.06
CA LEU A 134 13.32 -0.48 2.03
C LEU A 134 14.57 -1.23 2.50
N VAL A 135 15.44 -1.64 1.57
CA VAL A 135 16.71 -2.31 1.88
C VAL A 135 17.61 -1.42 2.74
N GLU A 136 17.76 -0.15 2.36
CA GLU A 136 18.53 0.85 3.11
C GLU A 136 17.97 1.07 4.52
N LEU A 137 16.64 1.01 4.69
CA LEU A 137 16.02 1.08 6.02
C LEU A 137 16.18 -0.23 6.81
N ARG A 138 16.18 -1.38 6.14
CA ARG A 138 16.29 -2.73 6.74
C ARG A 138 17.69 -2.99 7.29
N GLN A 139 18.76 -2.49 6.66
CA GLN A 139 20.14 -2.64 7.16
C GLN A 139 20.33 -2.13 8.61
N PRO A 140 20.09 -0.84 8.92
CA PRO A 140 20.32 -0.31 10.27
C PRO A 140 19.20 -0.62 11.27
N HIS A 141 17.96 -0.81 10.81
CA HIS A 141 16.80 -0.98 11.71
C HIS A 141 16.27 -2.41 11.80
N GLY A 142 16.89 -3.36 11.09
CA GLY A 142 16.49 -4.76 11.08
C GLY A 142 15.23 -5.07 10.28
N LYS A 143 14.80 -6.33 10.40
CA LYS A 143 13.71 -6.96 9.62
C LYS A 143 12.30 -6.54 10.07
N GLN A 144 12.18 -6.21 11.36
CA GLN A 144 10.93 -5.78 12.00
C GLN A 144 10.73 -4.27 11.93
N ARG A 145 9.49 -3.81 12.10
CA ARG A 145 9.15 -2.39 12.09
C ARG A 145 8.90 -1.91 13.52
N GLY A 146 9.67 -0.91 13.95
CA GLY A 146 9.77 -0.49 15.35
C GLY A 146 11.17 -0.78 15.88
N GLY A 147 11.89 0.28 16.27
CA GLY A 147 13.34 0.24 16.46
C GLY A 147 13.85 -0.78 17.47
N ALA A 148 15.17 -0.89 17.48
CA ALA A 148 16.05 -1.70 18.34
C ALA A 148 15.88 -1.50 19.86
N ARG A 149 14.66 -1.36 20.37
CA ARG A 149 14.33 -1.10 21.77
C ARG A 149 13.98 -2.34 22.56
N ASN A 150 14.01 -3.53 21.97
CA ASN A 150 13.89 -4.74 22.74
C ASN A 150 14.69 -5.86 22.08
N LYS A 151 15.82 -6.21 22.70
CA LYS A 151 16.47 -7.52 22.57
C LYS A 151 15.56 -8.61 23.19
N GLN A 152 14.31 -8.67 22.74
CA GLN A 152 13.45 -9.80 23.08
C GLN A 152 13.87 -10.96 22.16
N PRO A 153 13.94 -12.19 22.69
CA PRO A 153 14.29 -13.36 21.91
C PRO A 153 13.33 -13.42 20.73
N ARG A 154 13.87 -13.68 19.52
CA ARG A 154 13.17 -13.84 18.24
C ARG A 154 11.74 -14.36 18.42
N ALA A 155 10.80 -13.45 18.68
CA ALA A 155 9.42 -13.85 18.86
C ALA A 155 8.95 -14.25 17.48
N ARG A 156 8.59 -15.53 17.31
CA ARG A 156 7.97 -16.03 16.08
C ARG A 156 6.91 -15.01 15.68
N MET A 157 7.02 -14.47 14.46
CA MET A 157 6.01 -13.54 13.96
C MET A 157 4.67 -14.24 14.02
N THR A 158 3.81 -13.81 14.94
CA THR A 158 2.45 -14.31 15.05
C THR A 158 1.56 -13.53 14.08
N SER A 159 0.46 -14.15 13.66
CA SER A 159 -0.58 -13.53 12.83
C SER A 159 -1.01 -12.17 13.38
N ALA A 160 -1.20 -12.07 14.70
CA ALA A 160 -1.56 -10.83 15.39
C ALA A 160 -0.49 -9.72 15.28
N ALA A 161 0.80 -10.07 15.29
CA ALA A 161 1.88 -9.11 15.18
C ALA A 161 1.95 -8.50 13.77
N LEU A 162 1.79 -9.34 12.73
CA LEU A 162 1.80 -8.90 11.33
C LEU A 162 0.61 -7.97 11.03
N VAL A 163 -0.60 -8.35 11.48
CA VAL A 163 -1.81 -7.53 11.33
C VAL A 163 -1.65 -6.18 12.04
N LYS A 164 -1.08 -6.17 13.25
CA LYS A 164 -0.85 -4.95 14.01
C LYS A 164 0.12 -4.01 13.28
N ALA A 165 1.24 -4.54 12.80
CA ALA A 165 2.24 -3.78 12.07
C ALA A 165 1.67 -3.10 10.82
N TYR A 166 0.84 -3.82 10.06
CA TYR A 166 0.18 -3.24 8.90
C TYR A 166 -0.87 -2.19 9.27
N ARG A 167 -1.71 -2.43 10.29
CA ARG A 167 -2.70 -1.43 10.73
C ARG A 167 -2.04 -0.10 11.06
N VAL A 168 -0.91 -0.16 11.77
CA VAL A 168 -0.10 1.03 12.06
C VAL A 168 0.38 1.73 10.79
N GLU A 169 0.72 0.99 9.72
CA GLU A 169 1.10 1.60 8.45
C GLU A 169 -0.08 2.23 7.72
N ALA A 170 -1.20 1.51 7.62
CA ALA A 170 -2.40 2.02 6.98
C ALA A 170 -2.92 3.29 7.68
N GLU A 171 -2.91 3.33 9.01
CA GLU A 171 -3.27 4.52 9.79
C GLU A 171 -2.32 5.69 9.49
N ARG A 172 -1.01 5.42 9.42
CA ARG A 172 0.00 6.45 9.11
C ARG A 172 -0.18 7.03 7.71
N GLU A 173 -0.46 6.19 6.71
CA GLU A 173 -0.75 6.65 5.35
C GLU A 173 -2.03 7.48 5.29
N GLN A 174 -3.11 7.01 5.95
CA GLN A 174 -4.37 7.76 6.03
C GLN A 174 -4.17 9.13 6.69
N ASP A 175 -3.42 9.19 7.79
CA ASP A 175 -3.13 10.43 8.48
C ASP A 175 -2.27 11.37 7.62
N MET A 176 -1.32 10.86 6.84
CA MET A 176 -0.54 11.65 5.89
C MET A 176 -1.45 12.26 4.82
N VAL A 177 -2.35 11.46 4.24
CA VAL A 177 -3.30 11.92 3.22
C VAL A 177 -4.25 12.96 3.79
N ARG A 178 -4.81 12.73 4.99
CA ARG A 178 -5.68 13.71 5.68
C ARG A 178 -4.97 15.03 5.92
N ARG A 179 -3.73 15.00 6.42
CA ARG A 179 -2.92 16.21 6.63
C ARG A 179 -2.66 16.94 5.31
N ALA A 180 -2.28 16.22 4.26
CA ALA A 180 -2.05 16.80 2.93
C ALA A 180 -3.32 17.46 2.36
N GLN A 181 -4.47 16.82 2.52
CA GLN A 181 -5.77 17.38 2.12
C GLN A 181 -6.11 18.65 2.91
N ALA A 182 -5.95 18.63 4.24
CA ALA A 182 -6.19 19.79 5.08
C ALA A 182 -5.28 20.97 4.68
N THR A 183 -3.98 20.72 4.49
CA THR A 183 -3.03 21.74 4.02
C THR A 183 -3.41 22.28 2.64
N ARG A 184 -3.81 21.42 1.70
CA ARG A 184 -4.28 21.84 0.37
C ARG A 184 -5.50 22.77 0.47
N SER A 185 -6.49 22.41 1.28
CA SER A 185 -7.69 23.24 1.50
C SER A 185 -7.35 24.59 2.11
N SER A 186 -6.47 24.64 3.12
CA SER A 186 -6.01 25.89 3.72
C SER A 186 -5.26 26.78 2.72
N LEU A 187 -4.39 26.20 1.87
CA LEU A 187 -3.67 26.94 0.85
C LEU A 187 -4.62 27.53 -0.21
N LEU A 188 -5.61 26.75 -0.67
CA LEU A 188 -6.61 27.24 -1.62
C LEU A 188 -7.44 28.38 -1.04
N PHE A 189 -7.82 28.27 0.24
CA PHE A 189 -8.52 29.34 0.95
C PHE A 189 -7.67 30.62 1.02
N LEU A 190 -6.41 30.51 1.41
CA LEU A 190 -5.50 31.67 1.50
C LEU A 190 -5.33 32.34 0.13
N VAL A 191 -5.10 31.55 -0.93
CA VAL A 191 -4.97 32.06 -2.31
C VAL A 191 -6.23 32.83 -2.72
N ALA A 192 -7.43 32.26 -2.50
CA ALA A 192 -8.68 32.94 -2.83
C ALA A 192 -8.90 34.22 -2.01
N ALA A 193 -8.56 34.20 -0.72
CA ALA A 193 -8.67 35.37 0.15
C ALA A 193 -7.72 36.49 -0.30
N PHE A 194 -6.46 36.19 -0.61
CA PHE A 194 -5.50 37.16 -1.14
C PHE A 194 -5.94 37.70 -2.50
N GLN A 195 -6.45 36.87 -3.41
CA GLN A 195 -6.98 37.34 -4.69
C GLN A 195 -8.18 38.28 -4.51
N SER A 196 -9.04 38.03 -3.51
CA SER A 196 -10.18 38.91 -3.20
C SER A 196 -9.73 40.23 -2.58
N LEU A 197 -8.81 40.18 -1.60
CA LEU A 197 -8.29 41.36 -0.91
C LEU A 197 -7.50 42.28 -1.83
N LEU A 198 -6.66 41.71 -2.71
CA LEU A 198 -5.84 42.48 -3.65
C LEU A 198 -6.65 43.07 -4.81
N LYS A 199 -7.91 42.66 -5.01
CA LYS A 199 -8.83 43.29 -5.96
C LYS A 199 -9.57 44.49 -5.36
N ASP A 200 -9.55 44.68 -4.04
CA ASP A 200 -10.21 45.80 -3.37
C ASP A 200 -9.30 47.04 -3.32
N GLU A 201 -9.68 48.08 -4.07
CA GLU A 201 -8.94 49.34 -4.13
C GLU A 201 -8.88 50.07 -2.78
N THR A 202 -9.89 49.91 -1.93
CA THR A 202 -9.95 50.50 -0.58
C THR A 202 -8.86 49.91 0.29
N PHE A 203 -8.70 48.58 0.24
CA PHE A 203 -7.69 47.84 0.97
C PHE A 203 -6.26 48.19 0.49
N LEU A 204 -6.05 48.32 -0.82
CA LEU A 204 -4.77 48.75 -1.39
C LEU A 204 -4.39 50.18 -0.97
N THR A 205 -5.38 51.06 -0.87
CA THR A 205 -5.17 52.46 -0.45
C THR A 205 -4.74 52.51 1.02
N LEU A 206 -5.37 51.72 1.88
CA LEU A 206 -5.01 51.58 3.29
C LEU A 206 -3.57 51.03 3.45
N LEU A 207 -3.22 49.97 2.72
CA LEU A 207 -1.87 49.38 2.76
C LEU A 207 -0.77 50.39 2.38
N ARG A 208 -1.05 51.27 1.42
CA ARG A 208 -0.11 52.36 1.04
C ARG A 208 0.03 53.39 2.15
N ALA A 209 -1.08 53.78 2.79
CA ALA A 209 -1.07 54.75 3.89
C ALA A 209 -0.27 54.24 5.11
N GLU A 210 -0.35 52.94 5.38
CA GLU A 210 0.36 52.28 6.49
C GLU A 210 1.79 51.81 6.13
N GLY A 211 2.28 52.09 4.92
CA GLY A 211 3.64 51.72 4.49
C GLY A 211 3.86 50.23 4.21
N LEU A 212 2.79 49.45 4.04
CA LEU A 212 2.80 47.99 3.81
C LEU A 212 2.51 47.62 2.34
N ALA A 213 2.93 48.45 1.40
CA ALA A 213 2.63 48.27 -0.02
C ALA A 213 3.45 47.15 -0.71
N SER A 214 4.45 46.57 -0.04
CA SER A 214 5.29 45.51 -0.60
C SER A 214 4.76 44.12 -0.26
N LEU A 215 4.69 43.25 -1.27
CA LEU A 215 4.36 41.83 -1.11
C LEU A 215 5.59 40.95 -1.36
N PRO A 216 5.83 39.92 -0.54
CA PRO A 216 6.85 38.92 -0.81
C PRO A 216 6.63 38.22 -2.15
N SER A 217 7.69 38.03 -2.93
CA SER A 217 7.65 37.39 -4.27
C SER A 217 7.04 35.99 -4.26
N ILE A 218 7.27 35.21 -3.20
CA ILE A 218 6.71 33.86 -3.01
C ILE A 218 5.17 33.86 -3.04
N ILE A 219 4.55 34.90 -2.49
CA ILE A 219 3.08 35.03 -2.47
C ILE A 219 2.60 35.40 -3.88
N VAL A 220 3.31 36.29 -4.57
CA VAL A 220 2.97 36.72 -5.94
C VAL A 220 3.06 35.55 -6.92
N GLU A 221 4.13 34.77 -6.87
CA GLU A 221 4.30 33.56 -7.68
C GLU A 221 3.20 32.53 -7.39
N GLY A 222 2.90 32.30 -6.10
CA GLY A 222 1.84 31.37 -5.67
C GLY A 222 0.42 31.79 -6.09
N LEU A 223 0.17 33.07 -6.35
CA LEU A 223 -1.11 33.59 -6.84
C LEU A 223 -1.27 33.48 -8.36
N GLN A 224 -0.17 33.35 -9.10
CA GLN A 224 -0.14 33.31 -10.58
C GLN A 224 -0.18 31.88 -11.15
N GLU A 225 0.20 30.85 -10.39
CA GLU A 225 0.14 29.46 -10.86
C GLU A 225 -1.31 28.93 -10.95
N PRO A 226 -1.82 28.57 -12.14
CA PRO A 226 -3.04 27.77 -12.24
C PRO A 226 -2.70 26.34 -11.82
N ARG A 227 -2.99 25.98 -10.56
CA ARG A 227 -2.83 24.60 -10.08
C ARG A 227 -4.04 23.77 -10.51
N ALA A 228 -3.89 23.07 -11.64
CA ALA A 228 -4.79 22.02 -12.12
C ALA A 228 -4.84 20.82 -11.15
#